data_AF-A0A2Z6AVD1-F1
#
_entry.id   AF-A0A2Z6AVD1-F1
#
_cell.length_a   1.000
_cell.length_b   1.000
_cell.length_c   1.000
_cell.angle_alpha   90.00
_cell.angle_beta   90.00
_cell.angle_gamma   90.00
#
_symmetry.space_group_name_H-M   'P 1'
#
loop_
_entity.id
_entity.type
_entity.pdbx_description
1 polymer ?
#
loop_
_entity_poly.entity_id
_entity_poly.type
_entity_poly.pdbx_seq_one_letter_code
_entity_poly.pdbx_strand_id
1 'polypeptide(L)'
;MRAGWVWLGAMALCALATVAWAGPYTDSAHGDAGFGVLRSSVTQYTRGHCGHCHEQHASIAGSEPSPSGGPDAYLLYETNHVSQTENFCFTCHTGAGGNQVGGISINRSYTYNFGGDTTPGSYDSDIAAAFSHTMSGSSHHLDSIVSQVLGKTMYDADNIPWSLPADINPCDACHNPHLVKRNYPVDISGGLLGTAVTRPSDPDNLWGDDSSERASAVGWYQAPYWFGRTDRYEPDNDTVQDGSNLPDYNRLCTDCHNDYNTIYSENPMLPDGPRNLRKINWTATSGAVTADAHGVVAGSPRKLQMPYSAVGGNIILGCLDCHEPHGTPYNIYLLRSSVNGKAVHVTDETDTAWLSFCQNSCHGRKHDWKVGCAGCHYHGAARGGF
;
A
#
# COMPACT_ATOMS: atom_id res chain seq x y z
N MET A 1 44.36 -1.37 -49.96
CA MET A 1 42.96 -0.98 -49.70
C MET A 1 42.35 -1.95 -48.68
N ARG A 2 42.46 -1.72 -47.36
CA ARG A 2 41.83 -2.58 -46.32
C ARG A 2 41.71 -1.99 -44.90
N ALA A 3 41.91 -0.68 -44.73
CA ALA A 3 41.91 -0.02 -43.40
C ALA A 3 40.66 0.86 -43.11
N GLY A 4 39.89 1.24 -44.13
CA GLY A 4 38.77 2.19 -43.97
C GLY A 4 37.45 1.59 -43.46
N TRP A 5 37.29 0.26 -43.46
CA TRP A 5 36.01 -0.40 -43.19
C TRP A 5 35.75 -0.70 -41.71
N VAL A 6 36.79 -0.67 -40.86
CA VAL A 6 36.64 -0.93 -39.41
C VAL A 6 36.07 0.30 -38.68
N TRP A 7 36.49 1.50 -39.07
CA TRP A 7 36.06 2.76 -38.45
C TRP A 7 34.60 3.13 -38.75
N LEU A 8 34.12 2.87 -39.97
CA LEU A 8 32.72 3.10 -40.34
C LEU A 8 31.74 2.18 -39.62
N GLY A 9 32.12 0.92 -39.35
CA GLY A 9 31.30 0.00 -38.56
C GLY A 9 31.17 0.42 -37.10
N ALA A 10 32.26 0.87 -36.47
CA ALA A 10 32.25 1.34 -35.09
C ALA A 10 31.42 2.62 -34.90
N MET A 11 31.56 3.60 -35.80
CA MET A 11 30.76 4.83 -35.72
C MET A 11 29.27 4.60 -35.99
N ALA A 12 28.90 3.67 -36.89
CA ALA A 12 27.51 3.30 -37.12
C ALA A 12 26.86 2.62 -35.89
N LEU A 13 27.62 1.81 -35.14
CA LEU A 13 27.13 1.17 -33.92
C LEU A 13 26.89 2.19 -32.79
N CYS A 14 27.75 3.21 -32.66
CA CYS A 14 27.53 4.31 -31.72
C CYS A 14 26.39 5.26 -32.14
N ALA A 15 26.08 5.38 -33.43
CA ALA A 15 24.96 6.17 -33.93
C ALA A 15 23.59 5.45 -33.81
N LEU A 16 23.62 4.12 -33.65
CA LEU A 16 22.46 3.28 -33.33
C LEU A 16 22.32 2.98 -31.83
N ALA A 17 23.17 3.57 -30.98
CA ALA A 17 22.89 3.68 -29.57
C ALA A 17 21.69 4.63 -29.39
N THR A 18 20.48 4.09 -29.54
CA THR A 18 19.31 4.65 -28.88
C THR A 18 19.71 4.89 -27.44
N VAL A 19 19.57 6.14 -26.98
CA VAL A 19 19.78 6.46 -25.56
C VAL A 19 18.98 5.43 -24.78
N ALA A 20 19.65 4.67 -23.90
CA ALA A 20 18.97 3.70 -23.06
C ALA A 20 18.10 4.48 -22.08
N TRP A 21 16.91 4.84 -22.53
CA TRP A 21 15.90 5.44 -21.69
C TRP A 21 15.61 4.39 -20.62
N ALA A 22 15.88 4.76 -19.37
CA ALA A 22 15.38 4.02 -18.21
C ALA A 22 13.84 4.07 -18.13
N GLY A 23 13.18 4.72 -19.11
CA GLY A 23 11.75 4.91 -19.17
C GLY A 23 11.28 5.73 -17.96
N PRO A 24 10.12 5.40 -17.37
CA PRO A 24 9.61 6.11 -16.19
C PRO A 24 10.49 5.96 -14.93
N TYR A 25 11.53 5.10 -14.93
CA TYR A 25 12.37 4.87 -13.75
C TYR A 25 13.12 6.12 -13.27
N THR A 26 13.69 6.92 -14.16
CA THR A 26 14.39 8.16 -13.76
C THR A 26 13.48 9.20 -13.13
N ASP A 27 12.17 9.09 -13.38
CA ASP A 27 11.14 9.94 -12.78
C ASP A 27 10.54 9.31 -11.51
N SER A 28 10.99 8.11 -11.11
CA SER A 28 10.49 7.38 -9.93
C SER A 28 11.22 7.80 -8.64
N ALA A 29 10.59 7.50 -7.50
CA ALA A 29 11.18 7.65 -6.17
C ALA A 29 12.48 6.88 -5.98
N HIS A 30 12.76 5.87 -6.81
CA HIS A 30 13.96 5.06 -6.72
C HIS A 30 15.04 5.46 -7.73
N GLY A 31 14.67 5.89 -8.94
CA GLY A 31 15.59 6.25 -10.02
C GLY A 31 15.95 7.73 -10.12
N ASP A 32 15.33 8.61 -9.34
CA ASP A 32 15.66 10.04 -9.32
C ASP A 32 17.11 10.31 -8.86
N ALA A 33 17.81 11.20 -9.57
CA ALA A 33 19.22 11.50 -9.32
C ALA A 33 19.49 12.37 -8.08
N GLY A 34 18.48 13.05 -7.54
CA GLY A 34 18.56 13.92 -6.36
C GLY A 34 18.17 13.22 -5.04
N PHE A 35 17.11 12.42 -5.04
CA PHE A 35 16.54 11.75 -3.85
C PHE A 35 16.34 10.23 -3.97
N GLY A 36 16.59 9.62 -5.13
CA GLY A 36 16.48 8.17 -5.35
C GLY A 36 17.42 7.28 -4.53
N VAL A 37 17.45 5.98 -4.84
CA VAL A 37 18.24 4.99 -4.08
C VAL A 37 19.73 5.29 -4.22
N LEU A 38 20.44 5.19 -3.10
CA LEU A 38 21.89 5.34 -3.00
C LEU A 38 22.39 4.41 -1.89
N ARG A 39 22.96 3.27 -2.27
CA ARG A 39 23.61 2.35 -1.33
C ARG A 39 25.06 2.77 -1.08
N SER A 40 25.44 2.83 0.19
CA SER A 40 26.76 3.30 0.63
C SER A 40 27.92 2.42 0.14
N SER A 41 27.65 1.13 -0.12
CA SER A 41 28.64 0.11 -0.49
C SER A 41 29.01 0.08 -1.97
N VAL A 42 28.27 0.75 -2.86
CA VAL A 42 28.48 0.71 -4.32
C VAL A 42 28.75 2.11 -4.89
N THR A 43 29.85 2.70 -4.43
CA THR A 43 30.26 4.09 -4.73
C THR A 43 30.55 4.37 -6.21
N GLN A 44 30.68 3.34 -7.04
CA GLN A 44 30.81 3.45 -8.50
C GLN A 44 29.52 3.88 -9.21
N TYR A 45 28.36 3.78 -8.55
CA TYR A 45 27.06 4.13 -9.13
C TYR A 45 26.52 5.45 -8.55
N THR A 46 26.04 6.33 -9.43
CA THR A 46 25.32 7.55 -9.02
C THR A 46 24.01 7.20 -8.32
N ARG A 47 23.46 8.11 -7.50
CA ARG A 47 22.10 7.99 -6.97
C ARG A 47 21.11 7.76 -8.11
N GLY A 48 20.10 6.92 -7.89
CA GLY A 48 19.08 6.61 -8.88
C GLY A 48 19.51 5.63 -9.98
N HIS A 49 20.73 5.09 -9.91
CA HIS A 49 21.19 4.09 -10.87
C HIS A 49 20.65 2.69 -10.53
N CYS A 50 20.22 1.92 -11.55
CA CYS A 50 19.64 0.58 -11.35
C CYS A 50 20.60 -0.38 -10.59
N GLY A 51 21.91 -0.13 -10.66
CA GLY A 51 22.95 -0.86 -9.93
C GLY A 51 22.87 -0.75 -8.41
N HIS A 52 22.00 0.10 -7.86
CA HIS A 52 21.66 0.05 -6.44
C HIS A 52 20.72 -1.11 -6.12
N CYS A 53 19.77 -1.46 -6.99
CA CYS A 53 18.85 -2.59 -6.76
C CYS A 53 19.34 -3.90 -7.38
N HIS A 54 20.00 -3.83 -8.54
CA HIS A 54 20.46 -5.01 -9.28
C HIS A 54 21.99 -5.13 -9.30
N GLU A 55 22.51 -6.33 -9.07
CA GLU A 55 23.86 -6.73 -9.44
C GLU A 55 23.95 -6.88 -10.96
N GLN A 56 24.47 -5.86 -11.63
CA GLN A 56 24.48 -5.78 -13.10
C GLN A 56 25.45 -6.77 -13.77
N HIS A 57 26.29 -7.49 -12.99
CA HIS A 57 27.29 -8.41 -13.51
C HIS A 57 26.81 -9.87 -13.54
N ALA A 58 25.83 -10.13 -14.40
CA ALA A 58 25.49 -11.47 -14.89
C ALA A 58 26.72 -12.26 -15.42
N SER A 59 27.78 -11.56 -15.86
CA SER A 59 29.07 -12.18 -16.16
C SER A 59 30.22 -11.22 -15.90
N ILE A 60 31.36 -11.77 -15.50
CA ILE A 60 32.67 -11.10 -15.47
C ILE A 60 33.52 -11.75 -16.57
N ALA A 61 34.01 -10.93 -17.52
CA ALA A 61 34.84 -11.36 -18.65
C ALA A 61 34.22 -12.52 -19.51
N GLY A 62 32.89 -12.61 -19.59
CA GLY A 62 32.18 -13.64 -20.35
C GLY A 62 31.92 -14.95 -19.59
N SER A 63 32.17 -14.97 -18.27
CA SER A 63 31.84 -16.09 -17.37
C SER A 63 30.97 -15.63 -16.20
N GLU A 64 29.94 -16.40 -15.88
CA GLU A 64 29.16 -16.24 -14.65
C GLU A 64 30.03 -16.59 -13.43
N PRO A 65 30.18 -15.70 -12.42
CA PRO A 65 30.92 -16.02 -11.20
C PRO A 65 30.17 -17.06 -10.36
N SER A 66 30.90 -17.91 -9.63
CA SER A 66 30.28 -18.90 -8.74
C SER A 66 29.55 -18.21 -7.57
N PRO A 67 28.35 -18.67 -7.15
CA PRO A 67 27.62 -19.82 -7.67
C PRO A 67 26.94 -19.54 -9.03
N SER A 68 27.12 -20.46 -9.99
CA SER A 68 26.51 -20.38 -11.33
C SER A 68 25.13 -21.03 -11.36
N GLY A 69 24.15 -20.39 -11.99
CA GLY A 69 22.79 -20.92 -12.12
C GLY A 69 21.85 -20.21 -13.11
N GLY A 70 22.25 -19.07 -13.68
CA GLY A 70 21.38 -18.23 -14.51
C GLY A 70 21.16 -16.85 -13.88
N PRO A 71 21.33 -15.72 -14.61
CA PRO A 71 21.17 -14.39 -14.02
C PRO A 71 19.73 -13.83 -14.07
N ASP A 72 18.77 -14.53 -14.69
CA ASP A 72 17.80 -13.87 -15.57
C ASP A 72 16.43 -13.51 -14.99
N ALA A 73 16.12 -13.87 -13.74
CA ALA A 73 14.82 -13.52 -13.13
C ALA A 73 14.82 -12.22 -12.32
N TYR A 74 15.91 -11.91 -11.58
CA TYR A 74 15.91 -10.82 -10.59
C TYR A 74 17.15 -9.93 -10.60
N LEU A 75 18.35 -10.52 -10.72
CA LEU A 75 19.63 -9.83 -10.43
C LEU A 75 19.65 -9.03 -9.12
N LEU A 76 18.71 -9.21 -8.18
CA LEU A 76 18.66 -8.40 -6.97
C LEU A 76 19.90 -8.66 -6.13
N TYR A 77 20.45 -7.60 -5.50
CA TYR A 77 21.65 -7.75 -4.68
C TYR A 77 21.44 -8.56 -3.39
N GLU A 78 20.18 -8.83 -3.04
CA GLU A 78 19.75 -9.61 -1.89
C GLU A 78 18.52 -10.47 -2.27
N THR A 79 18.28 -11.51 -1.49
CA THR A 79 17.15 -12.43 -1.62
C THR A 79 15.81 -11.69 -1.66
N ASN A 80 14.95 -12.03 -2.63
CA ASN A 80 13.73 -11.28 -2.89
C ASN A 80 12.79 -11.26 -1.66
N HIS A 81 12.35 -12.44 -1.21
CA HIS A 81 11.51 -12.60 -0.02
C HIS A 81 11.92 -13.86 0.75
N VAL A 82 12.01 -13.77 2.08
CA VAL A 82 12.39 -14.87 2.98
C VAL A 82 11.30 -15.15 4.00
N SER A 83 10.71 -14.11 4.60
CA SER A 83 9.62 -14.22 5.58
C SER A 83 8.90 -12.89 5.79
N GLN A 84 7.81 -12.89 6.55
CA GLN A 84 7.11 -11.70 7.03
C GLN A 84 8.00 -10.51 7.45
N THR A 85 9.18 -10.76 8.03
CA THR A 85 10.09 -9.71 8.54
C THR A 85 11.39 -9.57 7.74
N GLU A 86 11.55 -10.31 6.64
CA GLU A 86 12.80 -10.37 5.88
C GLU A 86 12.52 -10.45 4.37
N ASN A 87 12.76 -9.35 3.66
CA ASN A 87 12.68 -9.24 2.22
C ASN A 87 13.65 -8.17 1.69
N PHE A 88 13.88 -8.18 0.38
CA PHE A 88 14.73 -7.24 -0.34
C PHE A 88 14.40 -5.77 -0.04
N CYS A 89 13.12 -5.39 -0.08
CA CYS A 89 12.69 -4.00 0.12
C CYS A 89 13.08 -3.50 1.52
N PHE A 90 12.92 -4.31 2.57
CA PHE A 90 13.24 -3.95 3.95
C PHE A 90 14.73 -3.64 4.18
N THR A 91 15.63 -4.15 3.33
CA THR A 91 17.06 -3.79 3.41
C THR A 91 17.33 -2.29 3.21
N CYS A 92 16.43 -1.59 2.50
CA CYS A 92 16.44 -0.13 2.36
C CYS A 92 15.32 0.56 3.16
N HIS A 93 14.17 -0.11 3.31
CA HIS A 93 12.96 0.41 3.97
C HIS A 93 12.86 0.07 5.47
N THR A 94 14.02 -0.08 6.11
CA THR A 94 14.17 -0.07 7.57
C THR A 94 14.75 1.28 8.03
N GLY A 95 14.73 1.54 9.33
CA GLY A 95 15.20 2.79 9.93
C GLY A 95 16.72 2.98 9.91
N ALA A 96 17.28 3.49 11.01
CA ALA A 96 18.71 3.76 11.12
C ALA A 96 19.53 2.45 11.01
N GLY A 97 20.35 2.34 9.97
CA GLY A 97 21.17 1.16 9.69
C GLY A 97 20.81 0.41 8.40
N GLY A 98 19.71 0.78 7.73
CA GLY A 98 19.41 0.29 6.38
C GLY A 98 20.45 0.70 5.33
N ASN A 99 20.43 0.03 4.18
CA ASN A 99 21.41 0.21 3.10
C ASN A 99 21.33 1.59 2.41
N GLN A 100 20.20 2.30 2.52
CA GLN A 100 20.01 3.64 1.96
C GLN A 100 20.84 4.69 2.71
N VAL A 101 21.70 5.42 2.00
CA VAL A 101 22.50 6.51 2.55
C VAL A 101 21.61 7.61 3.13
N GLY A 102 21.78 7.86 4.43
CA GLY A 102 20.97 8.81 5.20
C GLY A 102 19.68 8.23 5.78
N GLY A 103 19.35 6.97 5.49
CA GLY A 103 18.09 6.32 5.85
C GLY A 103 16.88 6.92 5.13
N ILE A 104 15.68 6.45 5.47
CA ILE A 104 14.41 6.97 4.94
C ILE A 104 13.55 7.47 6.10
N SER A 105 13.67 8.75 6.44
CA SER A 105 12.99 9.35 7.61
C SER A 105 11.48 9.56 7.44
N ILE A 106 10.99 9.53 6.19
CA ILE A 106 9.63 9.88 5.77
C ILE A 106 8.75 8.68 5.39
N ASN A 107 9.23 7.44 5.47
CA ASN A 107 8.44 6.28 5.04
C ASN A 107 7.89 5.53 6.25
N ARG A 108 6.80 6.07 6.80
CA ARG A 108 6.14 5.66 8.06
C ARG A 108 4.70 5.23 7.78
N SER A 109 3.98 4.77 8.80
CA SER A 109 2.56 4.42 8.69
C SER A 109 1.69 5.59 8.19
N TYR A 110 0.52 5.26 7.64
CA TYR A 110 -0.43 6.25 7.12
C TYR A 110 -0.86 7.21 8.23
N THR A 111 -1.13 6.69 9.43
CA THR A 111 -1.40 7.44 10.66
C THR A 111 -0.38 8.55 10.94
N TYR A 112 0.91 8.35 10.65
CA TYR A 112 1.93 9.40 10.86
C TYR A 112 1.95 10.42 9.72
N ASN A 113 2.16 9.95 8.48
CA ASN A 113 2.43 10.83 7.34
C ASN A 113 1.18 11.60 6.90
N PHE A 114 0.05 10.89 6.80
CA PHE A 114 -1.18 11.41 6.18
C PHE A 114 -2.29 11.65 7.20
N GLY A 115 -2.28 10.92 8.33
CA GLY A 115 -3.13 11.19 9.50
C GLY A 115 -2.58 12.25 10.45
N GLY A 116 -1.25 12.43 10.50
CA GLY A 116 -0.60 13.45 11.32
C GLY A 116 -0.42 13.13 12.80
N ASP A 117 -0.71 11.89 13.24
CA ASP A 117 -0.45 11.50 14.63
C ASP A 117 1.02 11.14 14.81
N THR A 118 1.76 12.10 15.37
CA THR A 118 3.19 11.95 15.68
C THR A 118 3.45 11.54 17.13
N THR A 119 2.43 11.08 17.86
CA THR A 119 2.55 10.66 19.27
C THR A 119 3.50 9.45 19.36
N PRO A 120 4.51 9.45 20.24
CA PRO A 120 5.41 8.30 20.35
C PRO A 120 4.64 7.00 20.60
N GLY A 121 4.76 6.08 19.64
CA GLY A 121 4.08 4.78 19.66
C GLY A 121 2.84 4.68 18.77
N SER A 122 2.13 5.76 18.41
CA SER A 122 0.94 5.65 17.53
C SER A 122 1.28 5.21 16.09
N TYR A 123 2.56 5.11 15.75
CA TYR A 123 3.06 4.82 14.42
C TYR A 123 4.32 3.95 14.45
N ASP A 124 4.57 3.28 13.33
CA ASP A 124 5.83 2.56 13.07
C ASP A 124 6.87 3.48 12.42
N SER A 125 8.12 3.37 12.85
CA SER A 125 9.22 4.26 12.44
C SER A 125 9.65 4.12 10.98
N ASP A 126 9.34 2.97 10.39
CA ASP A 126 9.74 2.53 9.06
C ASP A 126 8.84 1.37 8.60
N ILE A 127 8.93 0.99 7.33
CA ILE A 127 8.04 -0.03 6.74
C ILE A 127 8.39 -1.43 7.25
N ALA A 128 9.67 -1.75 7.43
CA ALA A 128 10.08 -3.03 8.00
C ALA A 128 9.48 -3.21 9.42
N ALA A 129 9.49 -2.16 10.24
CA ALA A 129 8.81 -2.16 11.54
C ALA A 129 7.30 -2.40 11.43
N ALA A 130 6.60 -1.73 10.50
CA ALA A 130 5.16 -1.91 10.30
C ALA A 130 4.77 -3.36 9.96
N PHE A 131 5.59 -4.08 9.18
CA PHE A 131 5.35 -5.50 8.89
C PHE A 131 5.78 -6.45 10.02
N SER A 132 6.54 -5.98 11.01
CA SER A 132 7.14 -6.82 12.06
C SER A 132 6.24 -7.15 13.27
N HIS A 133 4.97 -6.73 13.23
CA HIS A 133 3.96 -7.00 14.26
C HIS A 133 3.57 -8.48 14.32
N THR A 134 4.37 -9.25 15.06
CA THR A 134 4.30 -10.72 15.20
C THR A 134 3.98 -11.20 16.62
N MET A 135 3.82 -10.27 17.57
CA MET A 135 3.47 -10.55 18.98
C MET A 135 2.45 -9.56 19.60
N SER A 136 2.23 -8.41 18.96
CA SER A 136 1.33 -7.33 19.36
C SER A 136 0.94 -6.55 18.10
N GLY A 137 -0.20 -5.88 18.10
CA GLY A 137 -0.69 -5.16 16.94
C GLY A 137 -1.11 -6.07 15.80
N SER A 138 -1.01 -5.58 14.57
CA SER A 138 -1.26 -6.37 13.37
C SER A 138 -0.57 -5.80 12.15
N SER A 139 -0.28 -6.65 11.18
CA SER A 139 0.37 -6.35 9.90
C SER A 139 -0.32 -7.06 8.74
N HIS A 140 -0.17 -6.55 7.52
CA HIS A 140 -0.49 -7.32 6.32
C HIS A 140 0.52 -8.47 6.23
N HIS A 141 0.01 -9.68 6.00
CA HIS A 141 0.84 -10.88 6.07
C HIS A 141 1.41 -11.21 4.69
N LEU A 142 2.69 -10.85 4.48
CA LEU A 142 3.40 -11.02 3.21
C LEU A 142 3.43 -12.49 2.77
N ASP A 143 3.60 -13.43 3.69
CA ASP A 143 3.59 -14.86 3.40
C ASP A 143 2.20 -15.34 2.90
N SER A 144 1.12 -14.64 3.29
CA SER A 144 -0.22 -14.87 2.71
C SER A 144 -0.36 -14.28 1.29
N ILE A 145 0.32 -13.17 0.97
CA ILE A 145 0.38 -12.64 -0.41
C ILE A 145 1.13 -13.63 -1.31
N VAL A 146 2.30 -14.12 -0.89
CA VAL A 146 3.10 -15.11 -1.63
C VAL A 146 2.30 -16.39 -1.89
N SER A 147 1.61 -16.92 -0.88
CA SER A 147 0.88 -18.20 -1.02
C SER A 147 -0.43 -18.11 -1.82
N GLN A 148 -1.10 -16.95 -1.83
CA GLN A 148 -2.49 -16.83 -2.34
C GLN A 148 -2.69 -15.84 -3.48
N VAL A 149 -1.75 -14.93 -3.72
CA VAL A 149 -1.85 -13.93 -4.81
C VAL A 149 -0.82 -14.22 -5.90
N LEU A 150 0.44 -14.41 -5.53
CA LEU A 150 1.53 -14.59 -6.50
C LEU A 150 1.38 -15.91 -7.28
N GLY A 151 1.44 -15.82 -8.60
CA GLY A 151 1.22 -16.94 -9.52
C GLY A 151 -0.19 -17.54 -9.47
N LYS A 152 -1.19 -16.82 -8.93
CA LYS A 152 -2.60 -17.24 -8.88
C LYS A 152 -3.45 -16.37 -9.81
N THR A 153 -4.60 -16.91 -10.22
CA THR A 153 -5.67 -16.11 -10.82
C THR A 153 -6.53 -15.55 -9.70
N MET A 154 -6.57 -14.23 -9.63
CA MET A 154 -7.44 -13.43 -8.77
C MET A 154 -8.47 -12.72 -9.66
N TYR A 155 -9.49 -12.12 -9.06
CA TYR A 155 -10.52 -11.33 -9.76
C TYR A 155 -10.61 -9.96 -9.12
N ASP A 156 -10.77 -8.89 -9.90
CA ASP A 156 -10.98 -7.54 -9.33
C ASP A 156 -12.45 -7.30 -8.95
N ALA A 157 -12.75 -6.07 -8.51
CA ALA A 157 -14.12 -5.68 -8.10
C ALA A 157 -15.17 -5.77 -9.23
N ASP A 158 -14.75 -5.80 -10.51
CA ASP A 158 -15.64 -5.94 -11.67
C ASP A 158 -15.70 -7.40 -12.17
N ASN A 159 -15.17 -8.35 -11.40
CA ASN A 159 -15.04 -9.77 -11.74
C ASN A 159 -14.10 -10.02 -12.95
N ILE A 160 -13.14 -9.12 -13.21
CA ILE A 160 -12.15 -9.30 -14.28
C ILE A 160 -10.97 -10.11 -13.72
N PRO A 161 -10.61 -11.26 -14.33
CA PRO A 161 -9.50 -12.07 -13.87
C PRO A 161 -8.16 -11.40 -14.16
N TRP A 162 -7.27 -11.40 -13.17
CA TRP A 162 -5.89 -10.92 -13.24
C TRP A 162 -4.94 -11.90 -12.54
N SER A 163 -3.63 -11.75 -12.76
CA SER A 163 -2.60 -12.58 -12.12
C SER A 163 -1.25 -11.88 -12.10
N LEU A 164 -0.54 -11.98 -10.99
CA LEU A 164 0.85 -11.55 -10.87
C LEU A 164 1.82 -12.74 -11.08
N PRO A 165 3.08 -12.51 -11.47
CA PRO A 165 4.10 -13.56 -11.49
C PRO A 165 4.26 -14.25 -10.13
N ALA A 166 4.82 -15.45 -10.11
CA ALA A 166 4.94 -16.27 -8.90
C ALA A 166 6.14 -15.88 -8.00
N ASP A 167 7.04 -15.07 -8.54
CA ASP A 167 8.43 -14.92 -8.10
C ASP A 167 8.83 -13.47 -7.78
N ILE A 168 7.93 -12.49 -8.01
CA ILE A 168 8.08 -11.08 -7.59
C ILE A 168 8.02 -10.92 -6.06
N ASN A 169 8.38 -9.73 -5.55
CA ASN A 169 8.25 -9.46 -4.12
C ASN A 169 6.75 -9.39 -3.74
N PRO A 170 6.33 -9.85 -2.54
CA PRO A 170 4.97 -9.59 -2.08
C PRO A 170 4.67 -8.09 -1.88
N CYS A 171 5.69 -7.25 -1.68
CA CYS A 171 5.53 -5.78 -1.75
C CYS A 171 5.17 -5.30 -3.17
N ASP A 172 5.66 -5.99 -4.21
CA ASP A 172 5.44 -5.60 -5.60
C ASP A 172 3.98 -5.83 -6.07
N ALA A 173 3.15 -6.48 -5.24
CA ALA A 173 1.73 -6.63 -5.52
C ALA A 173 0.95 -5.31 -5.47
N CYS A 174 1.42 -4.33 -4.69
CA CYS A 174 0.79 -3.01 -4.53
C CYS A 174 1.69 -1.84 -4.96
N HIS A 175 2.92 -2.14 -5.38
CA HIS A 175 3.97 -1.17 -5.70
C HIS A 175 4.74 -1.65 -6.93
N ASN A 176 5.08 -0.76 -7.85
CA ASN A 176 6.08 -1.07 -8.88
C ASN A 176 7.32 -0.23 -8.61
N PRO A 177 8.44 -0.81 -8.12
CA PRO A 177 9.63 -0.04 -7.74
C PRO A 177 10.24 0.76 -8.90
N HIS A 178 9.87 0.47 -10.15
CA HIS A 178 10.29 1.24 -11.33
C HIS A 178 9.40 2.45 -11.64
N LEU A 179 8.22 2.56 -11.03
CA LEU A 179 7.23 3.60 -11.33
C LEU A 179 6.96 4.54 -10.15
N VAL A 180 6.85 3.98 -8.94
CA VAL A 180 6.36 4.65 -7.72
C VAL A 180 6.97 6.04 -7.54
N LYS A 181 6.13 7.03 -7.26
CA LYS A 181 6.57 8.41 -6.94
C LYS A 181 6.67 8.61 -5.44
N ARG A 182 7.39 9.66 -5.06
CA ARG A 182 7.37 10.16 -3.69
C ARG A 182 6.00 10.82 -3.45
N ASN A 183 5.24 10.31 -2.50
CA ASN A 183 3.87 10.74 -2.19
C ASN A 183 3.75 11.56 -0.89
N TYR A 184 4.86 11.84 -0.19
CA TYR A 184 4.86 12.69 1.01
C TYR A 184 6.06 13.69 1.02
N PRO A 185 5.84 15.00 1.28
CA PRO A 185 4.54 15.67 1.41
C PRO A 185 3.72 15.53 0.13
N VAL A 186 2.41 15.78 0.22
CA VAL A 186 1.51 15.65 -0.93
C VAL A 186 1.82 16.75 -1.94
N ASP A 187 1.93 16.39 -3.21
CA ASP A 187 2.22 17.31 -4.30
C ASP A 187 1.33 16.97 -5.50
N ILE A 188 0.62 17.99 -6.01
CA ILE A 188 -0.27 17.90 -7.17
C ILE A 188 0.26 18.84 -8.27
N SER A 189 1.53 18.66 -8.61
CA SER A 189 2.22 19.48 -9.61
C SER A 189 1.77 19.12 -11.03
N GLY A 190 1.44 20.13 -11.83
CA GLY A 190 0.96 19.94 -13.20
C GLY A 190 -0.41 19.25 -13.31
N GLY A 191 -1.12 19.06 -12.19
CA GLY A 191 -2.39 18.33 -12.14
C GLY A 191 -2.25 16.83 -11.85
N LEU A 192 -1.03 16.28 -11.85
CA LEU A 192 -0.75 14.89 -11.49
C LEU A 192 -0.43 14.78 -9.99
N LEU A 193 -0.91 13.72 -9.33
CA LEU A 193 -0.61 13.43 -7.93
C LEU A 193 0.59 12.49 -7.83
N GLY A 194 1.56 12.80 -6.97
CA GLY A 194 2.63 11.86 -6.64
C GLY A 194 2.07 10.64 -5.89
N THR A 195 1.91 9.50 -6.57
CA THR A 195 1.42 8.25 -5.96
C THR A 195 2.51 7.19 -5.81
N ALA A 196 2.45 6.43 -4.72
CA ALA A 196 3.38 5.34 -4.41
C ALA A 196 2.77 3.95 -4.68
N VAL A 197 1.56 3.86 -5.26
CA VAL A 197 0.87 2.59 -5.48
C VAL A 197 0.65 2.30 -6.96
N THR A 198 0.66 1.01 -7.30
CA THR A 198 0.15 0.43 -8.55
C THR A 198 -0.94 -0.58 -8.19
N ARG A 199 -1.82 -0.91 -9.13
CA ARG A 199 -2.90 -1.87 -8.86
C ARG A 199 -2.42 -3.32 -9.09
N PRO A 200 -2.77 -4.30 -8.24
CA PRO A 200 -2.47 -5.71 -8.52
C PRO A 200 -2.98 -6.19 -9.88
N SER A 201 -4.12 -5.66 -10.33
CA SER A 201 -4.70 -5.95 -11.65
C SER A 201 -4.13 -5.11 -12.80
N ASP A 202 -3.36 -4.06 -12.49
CA ASP A 202 -2.70 -3.18 -13.46
C ASP A 202 -1.33 -2.69 -12.91
N PRO A 203 -0.33 -3.59 -12.82
CA PRO A 203 0.92 -3.34 -12.09
C PRO A 203 1.91 -2.44 -12.85
N ASP A 204 1.68 -2.22 -14.15
CA ASP A 204 2.55 -1.43 -15.03
C ASP A 204 2.11 0.05 -15.14
N ASN A 205 1.03 0.43 -14.45
CA ASN A 205 0.56 1.81 -14.35
C ASN A 205 0.53 2.26 -12.89
N LEU A 206 0.82 3.55 -12.67
CA LEU A 206 0.57 4.20 -11.39
C LEU A 206 -0.94 4.30 -11.15
N TRP A 207 -1.34 4.35 -9.88
CA TRP A 207 -2.74 4.48 -9.49
C TRP A 207 -2.98 5.70 -8.63
N GLY A 208 -3.88 6.58 -9.08
CA GLY A 208 -4.28 7.80 -8.40
C GLY A 208 -3.53 9.06 -8.84
N ASP A 209 -2.57 8.96 -9.77
CA ASP A 209 -1.89 10.13 -10.32
C ASP A 209 -2.82 10.93 -11.25
N ASP A 210 -3.66 10.27 -12.04
CA ASP A 210 -4.74 10.92 -12.80
C ASP A 210 -5.92 11.37 -11.91
N SER A 211 -6.63 12.40 -12.35
CA SER A 211 -7.82 12.95 -11.68
C SER A 211 -9.01 11.98 -11.57
N SER A 212 -9.15 11.03 -12.50
CA SER A 212 -10.24 10.05 -12.52
C SER A 212 -10.02 8.85 -11.59
N GLU A 213 -8.82 8.73 -11.03
CA GLU A 213 -8.39 7.63 -10.15
C GLU A 213 -8.31 8.05 -8.67
N ARG A 214 -8.84 9.23 -8.33
CA ARG A 214 -8.82 9.80 -6.98
C ARG A 214 -10.08 9.48 -6.21
N ALA A 215 -10.03 9.56 -4.88
CA ALA A 215 -11.20 9.34 -4.04
C ALA A 215 -12.38 10.29 -4.38
N SER A 216 -12.09 11.50 -4.88
CA SER A 216 -13.10 12.44 -5.40
C SER A 216 -13.85 11.97 -6.65
N ALA A 217 -13.31 11.02 -7.42
CA ALA A 217 -13.90 10.56 -8.68
C ALA A 217 -15.00 9.50 -8.48
N VAL A 218 -14.93 8.72 -7.38
CA VAL A 218 -15.84 7.57 -7.14
C VAL A 218 -17.15 7.95 -6.44
N GLY A 219 -17.32 9.18 -5.99
CA GLY A 219 -18.60 9.69 -5.48
C GLY A 219 -18.47 10.73 -4.39
N TRP A 220 -19.37 10.66 -3.40
CA TRP A 220 -19.36 11.58 -2.27
C TRP A 220 -18.39 11.03 -1.21
N TYR A 221 -17.10 11.35 -1.34
CA TYR A 221 -16.08 11.11 -0.31
C TYR A 221 -15.89 12.37 0.54
N GLN A 222 -15.57 12.18 1.82
CA GLN A 222 -15.00 13.23 2.66
C GLN A 222 -13.86 12.65 3.49
N ALA A 223 -12.69 13.27 3.42
CA ALA A 223 -11.51 12.84 4.16
C ALA A 223 -11.67 13.03 5.68
N PRO A 224 -11.04 12.19 6.53
CA PRO A 224 -11.02 12.38 7.97
C PRO A 224 -10.34 13.71 8.36
N TYR A 225 -10.65 14.25 9.54
CA TYR A 225 -9.83 15.33 10.11
C TYR A 225 -8.41 14.85 10.41
N TRP A 226 -7.43 15.71 10.13
CA TRP A 226 -6.04 15.55 10.57
C TRP A 226 -5.94 15.46 12.10
N PHE A 227 -4.97 14.72 12.63
CA PHE A 227 -4.82 14.49 14.08
C PHE A 227 -4.80 15.79 14.90
N GLY A 228 -5.67 15.86 15.92
CA GLY A 228 -5.82 17.05 16.76
C GLY A 228 -6.43 18.28 16.07
N ARG A 229 -7.05 18.12 14.89
CA ARG A 229 -7.75 19.18 14.15
C ARG A 229 -9.25 18.91 14.04
N THR A 230 -9.98 19.98 13.69
CA THR A 230 -11.42 19.95 13.35
C THR A 230 -11.76 20.87 12.17
N ASP A 231 -10.74 21.41 11.51
CA ASP A 231 -10.80 22.38 10.43
C ASP A 231 -9.74 22.12 9.34
N ARG A 232 -9.04 20.99 9.45
CA ARG A 232 -8.02 20.50 8.50
C ARG A 232 -8.14 19.01 8.32
N TYR A 233 -7.85 18.54 7.11
CA TYR A 233 -8.14 17.17 6.68
C TYR A 233 -6.87 16.40 6.31
N GLU A 234 -6.99 15.08 6.34
CA GLU A 234 -6.04 14.17 5.71
C GLU A 234 -6.16 14.31 4.18
N PRO A 235 -5.10 14.07 3.38
CA PRO A 235 -3.75 13.61 3.76
C PRO A 235 -2.70 14.71 3.98
N ASP A 236 -3.04 16.00 3.90
CA ASP A 236 -2.03 17.10 3.83
C ASP A 236 -2.21 18.24 4.86
N ASN A 237 -3.06 18.07 5.88
CA ASN A 237 -3.32 19.08 6.93
C ASN A 237 -3.84 20.42 6.37
N ASP A 238 -4.59 20.36 5.27
CA ASP A 238 -5.12 21.50 4.54
C ASP A 238 -6.66 21.54 4.60
N THR A 239 -7.30 22.34 3.76
CA THR A 239 -8.77 22.44 3.70
C THR A 239 -9.40 21.60 2.58
N VAL A 240 -8.63 20.79 1.86
CA VAL A 240 -9.14 19.91 0.81
C VAL A 240 -9.69 18.66 1.49
N GLN A 241 -11.00 18.48 1.40
CA GLN A 241 -11.72 17.41 2.09
C GLN A 241 -12.36 16.41 1.15
N ASP A 242 -12.42 16.67 -0.16
CA ASP A 242 -13.18 15.88 -1.14
C ASP A 242 -12.41 14.66 -1.69
N GLY A 243 -11.15 14.49 -1.28
CA GLY A 243 -10.29 13.42 -1.77
C GLY A 243 -9.69 13.66 -3.15
N SER A 244 -9.68 14.90 -3.64
CA SER A 244 -8.97 15.27 -4.88
C SER A 244 -7.44 15.26 -4.76
N ASN A 245 -6.92 14.96 -3.56
CA ASN A 245 -5.52 14.91 -3.17
C ASN A 245 -5.06 13.53 -2.64
N LEU A 246 -5.87 12.47 -2.79
CA LEU A 246 -5.45 11.07 -2.56
C LEU A 246 -5.94 10.12 -3.66
N PRO A 247 -5.21 9.01 -3.94
CA PRO A 247 -5.70 7.91 -4.77
C PRO A 247 -7.02 7.32 -4.25
N ASP A 248 -7.83 6.75 -5.13
CA ASP A 248 -8.91 5.87 -4.71
C ASP A 248 -8.33 4.53 -4.21
N TYR A 249 -7.97 4.52 -2.93
CA TYR A 249 -7.50 3.31 -2.26
C TYR A 249 -8.59 2.21 -2.18
N ASN A 250 -9.87 2.53 -2.38
CA ASN A 250 -10.91 1.50 -2.42
C ASN A 250 -10.74 0.60 -3.64
N ARG A 251 -10.56 1.17 -4.84
CA ARG A 251 -10.29 0.35 -6.03
C ARG A 251 -9.01 -0.48 -5.88
N LEU A 252 -7.94 0.10 -5.32
CA LEU A 252 -6.71 -0.64 -5.03
C LEU A 252 -6.96 -1.84 -4.12
N CYS A 253 -7.59 -1.64 -2.95
CA CYS A 253 -7.83 -2.72 -2.00
C CYS A 253 -8.80 -3.78 -2.54
N THR A 254 -9.79 -3.37 -3.35
CA THR A 254 -10.82 -4.27 -3.90
C THR A 254 -10.37 -5.09 -5.11
N ASP A 255 -9.16 -4.88 -5.64
CA ASP A 255 -8.52 -5.84 -6.54
C ASP A 255 -8.34 -7.21 -5.86
N CYS A 256 -7.97 -7.21 -4.58
CA CYS A 256 -7.82 -8.42 -3.76
C CYS A 256 -9.04 -8.69 -2.87
N HIS A 257 -9.52 -7.67 -2.14
CA HIS A 257 -10.58 -7.79 -1.14
C HIS A 257 -11.95 -7.48 -1.75
N ASN A 258 -12.61 -8.50 -2.30
CA ASN A 258 -13.93 -8.39 -2.92
C ASN A 258 -14.81 -9.63 -2.64
N ASP A 259 -15.93 -9.75 -3.36
CA ASP A 259 -16.90 -10.83 -3.22
C ASP A 259 -16.56 -12.09 -4.04
N TYR A 260 -15.61 -12.00 -4.97
CA TYR A 260 -15.13 -13.11 -5.81
C TYR A 260 -13.97 -13.86 -5.16
N ASN A 261 -12.92 -13.16 -4.74
CA ASN A 261 -11.73 -13.74 -4.13
C ASN A 261 -12.01 -14.33 -2.73
N THR A 262 -11.38 -15.46 -2.41
CA THR A 262 -11.45 -16.05 -1.05
C THR A 262 -10.04 -16.11 -0.49
N ILE A 263 -9.77 -15.29 0.53
CA ILE A 263 -8.45 -15.16 1.15
C ILE A 263 -8.48 -15.85 2.51
N TYR A 264 -7.66 -16.87 2.70
CA TYR A 264 -7.44 -17.57 3.97
C TYR A 264 -6.22 -16.98 4.68
N SER A 265 -6.44 -16.08 5.63
CA SER A 265 -5.33 -15.47 6.35
C SER A 265 -4.79 -16.42 7.42
N GLU A 266 -3.51 -16.75 7.29
CA GLU A 266 -2.73 -17.52 8.27
C GLU A 266 -2.02 -16.63 9.28
N ASN A 267 -2.26 -15.30 9.25
CA ASN A 267 -1.61 -14.35 10.13
C ASN A 267 -1.80 -14.75 11.61
N PRO A 268 -0.70 -14.99 12.36
CA PRO A 268 -0.78 -15.46 13.75
C PRO A 268 -1.41 -14.43 14.71
N MET A 269 -1.49 -13.15 14.32
CA MET A 269 -2.07 -12.07 15.12
C MET A 269 -3.60 -11.92 14.97
N LEU A 270 -4.28 -12.80 14.22
CA LEU A 270 -5.75 -12.81 14.20
C LEU A 270 -6.31 -13.30 15.56
N PRO A 271 -7.17 -12.53 16.26
CA PRO A 271 -7.86 -13.00 17.47
C PRO A 271 -8.76 -14.20 17.14
N ASP A 272 -8.43 -15.39 17.63
CA ASP A 272 -8.92 -16.75 17.29
C ASP A 272 -8.18 -17.54 16.19
N GLY A 273 -7.05 -17.04 15.66
CA GLY A 273 -6.18 -17.76 14.71
C GLY A 273 -6.62 -17.77 13.23
N PRO A 274 -6.02 -18.64 12.40
CA PRO A 274 -6.20 -18.65 10.94
C PRO A 274 -7.65 -18.85 10.46
N ARG A 275 -8.09 -18.05 9.49
CA ARG A 275 -9.46 -18.13 8.91
C ARG A 275 -9.58 -17.51 7.53
N ASN A 276 -10.67 -17.84 6.83
CA ASN A 276 -11.11 -17.05 5.68
C ASN A 276 -11.48 -15.63 6.12
N LEU A 277 -10.83 -14.63 5.56
CA LEU A 277 -11.20 -13.24 5.71
C LEU A 277 -12.61 -13.01 5.17
N ARG A 278 -13.37 -12.14 5.82
CA ARG A 278 -14.65 -11.64 5.34
C ARG A 278 -14.47 -11.02 3.95
N LYS A 279 -15.16 -11.60 2.97
CA LYS A 279 -15.43 -10.98 1.68
C LYS A 279 -16.20 -9.68 1.88
N ILE A 280 -15.75 -8.62 1.21
CA ILE A 280 -16.42 -7.32 1.19
C ILE A 280 -17.01 -7.06 -0.19
N ASN A 281 -18.06 -6.25 -0.27
CA ASN A 281 -18.56 -5.71 -1.52
C ASN A 281 -18.76 -4.20 -1.38
N TRP A 282 -17.94 -3.44 -2.11
CA TRP A 282 -18.01 -1.98 -2.16
C TRP A 282 -18.95 -1.45 -3.25
N THR A 283 -19.47 -2.31 -4.13
CA THR A 283 -20.38 -1.93 -5.22
C THR A 283 -21.85 -1.87 -4.76
N ALA A 284 -22.69 -1.17 -5.52
CA ALA A 284 -24.12 -1.05 -5.23
C ALA A 284 -24.93 -2.36 -5.42
N THR A 285 -24.38 -3.33 -6.16
CA THR A 285 -25.07 -4.59 -6.53
C THR A 285 -24.06 -5.72 -6.72
N SER A 286 -24.16 -6.80 -5.95
CA SER A 286 -23.37 -8.01 -6.16
C SER A 286 -24.26 -9.24 -6.41
N GLY A 287 -23.67 -10.27 -7.01
CA GLY A 287 -24.28 -11.59 -7.15
C GLY A 287 -23.95 -12.58 -6.02
N ALA A 288 -23.04 -12.25 -5.10
CA ALA A 288 -22.44 -13.21 -4.17
C ALA A 288 -22.52 -12.85 -2.68
N VAL A 289 -22.54 -11.56 -2.31
CA VAL A 289 -22.63 -11.05 -0.92
C VAL A 289 -23.48 -9.77 -0.82
N THR A 290 -23.98 -9.43 0.36
CA THR A 290 -24.60 -8.11 0.61
C THR A 290 -23.57 -6.99 0.46
N ALA A 291 -23.96 -5.85 -0.09
CA ALA A 291 -23.12 -4.65 -0.11
C ALA A 291 -22.86 -4.12 1.30
N ASP A 292 -21.63 -3.68 1.56
CA ASP A 292 -21.23 -3.21 2.89
C ASP A 292 -21.72 -1.79 3.17
N ALA A 293 -22.18 -1.55 4.40
CA ALA A 293 -22.84 -0.30 4.81
C ALA A 293 -21.93 0.95 4.87
N HIS A 294 -20.64 0.80 4.56
CA HIS A 294 -19.65 1.87 4.49
C HIS A 294 -19.15 2.14 3.05
N GLY A 295 -19.60 1.34 2.08
CA GLY A 295 -19.25 1.48 0.66
C GLY A 295 -20.25 2.34 -0.13
N VAL A 296 -20.40 2.06 -1.43
CA VAL A 296 -21.20 2.87 -2.36
C VAL A 296 -22.72 2.84 -2.09
N VAL A 297 -23.21 1.95 -1.20
CA VAL A 297 -24.65 1.88 -0.87
C VAL A 297 -25.07 2.89 0.20
N ALA A 298 -26.01 3.73 -0.18
CA ALA A 298 -26.53 4.87 0.58
C ALA A 298 -27.45 4.49 1.79
N GLY A 299 -26.91 3.80 2.80
CA GLY A 299 -27.53 3.53 4.12
C GLY A 299 -28.56 2.37 4.14
N SER A 300 -28.98 1.83 5.30
CA SER A 300 -28.60 2.04 6.70
C SER A 300 -29.07 0.87 7.59
N PRO A 301 -28.28 0.37 8.58
CA PRO A 301 -28.74 -0.70 9.47
C PRO A 301 -29.83 -0.29 10.48
N ARG A 302 -29.74 0.91 11.11
CA ARG A 302 -30.84 1.72 11.74
C ARG A 302 -30.44 2.81 12.77
N LYS A 303 -29.22 3.31 12.92
CA LYS A 303 -28.58 4.28 12.00
C LYS A 303 -27.31 4.82 12.66
N LEU A 304 -26.12 4.63 12.08
CA LEU A 304 -24.94 5.45 12.41
C LEU A 304 -24.58 6.38 11.24
N GLN A 305 -24.28 7.63 11.61
CA GLN A 305 -23.67 8.72 10.85
C GLN A 305 -22.82 9.44 11.94
N MET A 306 -21.57 9.86 11.73
CA MET A 306 -21.15 10.77 10.66
C MET A 306 -19.78 10.33 10.09
N PRO A 307 -19.70 9.90 8.82
CA PRO A 307 -18.43 9.77 8.09
C PRO A 307 -17.88 11.15 7.63
N TYR A 308 -17.92 12.13 8.54
CA TYR A 308 -17.42 13.51 8.41
C TYR A 308 -18.10 14.31 7.27
N SER A 309 -18.62 15.52 7.43
CA SER A 309 -18.71 16.44 8.56
C SER A 309 -20.15 16.49 9.14
N ALA A 310 -20.75 17.67 9.34
CA ALA A 310 -22.08 17.83 9.97
C ALA A 310 -23.25 17.96 8.98
N VAL A 311 -22.99 18.19 7.69
CA VAL A 311 -24.02 18.28 6.64
C VAL A 311 -24.33 16.85 6.15
N GLY A 312 -25.09 16.12 6.96
CA GLY A 312 -25.23 14.66 6.83
C GLY A 312 -25.60 14.16 5.43
N GLY A 313 -24.79 13.25 4.91
CA GLY A 313 -25.01 12.48 3.68
C GLY A 313 -24.48 11.06 3.85
N ASN A 314 -24.79 10.17 2.91
CA ASN A 314 -24.14 8.86 2.85
C ASN A 314 -22.85 9.03 2.06
N ILE A 315 -21.75 9.19 2.79
CA ILE A 315 -20.41 9.42 2.25
C ILE A 315 -19.70 8.07 2.21
N ILE A 316 -19.03 7.78 1.10
CA ILE A 316 -18.22 6.58 0.91
C ILE A 316 -17.00 6.71 1.82
N LEU A 317 -16.68 5.68 2.61
CA LEU A 317 -15.41 5.65 3.35
C LEU A 317 -14.29 5.09 2.45
N GLY A 318 -13.09 5.62 2.63
CA GLY A 318 -11.85 5.05 2.11
C GLY A 318 -11.38 3.90 2.99
N CYS A 319 -10.83 2.83 2.41
CA CYS A 319 -10.22 1.74 3.18
C CYS A 319 -9.16 2.27 4.17
N LEU A 320 -8.37 3.27 3.75
CA LEU A 320 -7.33 3.89 4.58
C LEU A 320 -7.85 4.99 5.53
N ASP A 321 -9.15 5.30 5.54
CA ASP A 321 -9.75 6.08 6.64
C ASP A 321 -9.75 5.26 7.94
N CYS A 322 -9.75 3.93 7.81
CA CYS A 322 -9.89 2.97 8.93
C CYS A 322 -8.67 2.06 9.09
N HIS A 323 -8.03 1.62 8.00
CA HIS A 323 -6.96 0.63 8.03
C HIS A 323 -5.58 1.20 7.64
N GLU A 324 -4.53 0.67 8.25
CA GLU A 324 -3.15 0.81 7.81
C GLU A 324 -2.87 -0.18 6.67
N PRO A 325 -2.22 0.25 5.57
CA PRO A 325 -1.93 -0.64 4.44
C PRO A 325 -0.78 -1.62 4.72
N HIS A 326 0.03 -1.37 5.77
CA HIS A 326 1.19 -2.19 6.13
C HIS A 326 1.05 -2.81 7.52
N GLY A 327 0.81 -1.99 8.55
CA GLY A 327 0.74 -2.45 9.93
C GLY A 327 0.44 -1.34 10.94
N THR A 328 0.08 -1.78 12.15
CA THR A 328 -0.29 -0.94 13.29
C THR A 328 0.22 -1.60 14.58
N PRO A 329 0.87 -0.85 15.51
CA PRO A 329 1.63 -1.43 16.62
C PRO A 329 0.79 -2.02 17.76
N TYR A 330 -0.50 -1.67 17.85
CA TYR A 330 -1.38 -2.09 18.95
C TYR A 330 -2.69 -2.71 18.50
N ASN A 331 -3.24 -2.20 17.41
CA ASN A 331 -4.60 -2.53 17.06
C ASN A 331 -4.67 -3.85 16.29
N ILE A 332 -5.75 -4.59 16.50
CA ILE A 332 -6.10 -5.73 15.67
C ILE A 332 -6.61 -5.26 14.30
N TYR A 333 -6.68 -6.19 13.34
CA TYR A 333 -7.35 -5.98 12.04
C TYR A 333 -6.86 -4.77 11.25
N LEU A 334 -5.58 -4.44 11.38
CA LEU A 334 -4.92 -3.30 10.72
C LEU A 334 -5.55 -1.95 11.04
N LEU A 335 -6.33 -1.81 12.12
CA LEU A 335 -7.01 -0.56 12.42
C LEU A 335 -5.99 0.55 12.76
N ARG A 336 -6.13 1.71 12.12
CA ARG A 336 -5.26 2.87 12.33
C ARG A 336 -5.22 3.30 13.80
N SER A 337 -4.06 3.72 14.29
CA SER A 337 -3.93 4.23 15.67
C SER A 337 -4.53 5.62 15.85
N SER A 338 -4.87 6.32 14.76
CA SER A 338 -5.70 7.51 14.79
C SER A 338 -6.63 7.60 13.58
N VAL A 339 -7.85 8.10 13.81
CA VAL A 339 -8.88 8.33 12.80
C VAL A 339 -9.62 9.61 13.14
N ASN A 340 -9.87 10.45 12.14
CA ASN A 340 -10.74 11.63 12.24
C ASN A 340 -10.38 12.55 13.43
N GLY A 341 -9.12 12.96 13.48
CA GLY A 341 -8.59 13.88 14.49
C GLY A 341 -8.28 13.27 15.86
N LYS A 342 -8.52 11.97 16.07
CA LYS A 342 -8.49 11.33 17.41
C LYS A 342 -7.71 10.02 17.43
N ALA A 343 -7.07 9.74 18.56
CA ALA A 343 -6.41 8.47 18.83
C ALA A 343 -7.41 7.33 19.02
N VAL A 344 -7.02 6.14 18.60
CA VAL A 344 -7.79 4.89 18.56
C VAL A 344 -7.01 3.79 19.26
N HIS A 345 -7.71 2.94 20.03
CA HIS A 345 -7.08 1.79 20.69
C HIS A 345 -8.02 0.58 20.66
N VAL A 346 -7.78 -0.33 19.72
CA VAL A 346 -8.55 -1.56 19.51
C VAL A 346 -7.62 -2.78 19.62
N THR A 347 -7.16 -3.08 20.83
CA THR A 347 -6.22 -4.19 21.10
C THR A 347 -6.88 -5.57 21.13
N ASP A 348 -8.20 -5.62 21.19
CA ASP A 348 -8.98 -6.86 21.35
C ASP A 348 -10.40 -6.70 20.80
N GLU A 349 -11.17 -7.79 20.85
CA GLU A 349 -12.54 -7.86 20.36
C GLU A 349 -13.61 -7.38 21.35
N THR A 350 -13.24 -6.77 22.49
CA THR A 350 -14.23 -6.28 23.44
C THR A 350 -15.02 -5.10 22.89
N ASP A 351 -16.29 -4.98 23.32
CA ASP A 351 -17.12 -3.81 23.00
C ASP A 351 -16.44 -2.50 23.41
N THR A 352 -15.69 -2.48 24.52
CA THR A 352 -14.97 -1.29 25.00
C THR A 352 -13.91 -0.83 23.99
N ALA A 353 -13.12 -1.76 23.47
CA ALA A 353 -12.09 -1.51 22.46
C ALA A 353 -12.73 -0.94 21.18
N TRP A 354 -13.73 -1.63 20.63
CA TRP A 354 -14.44 -1.22 19.41
C TRP A 354 -15.22 0.10 19.54
N LEU A 355 -15.79 0.41 20.71
CA LEU A 355 -16.46 1.69 20.94
C LEU A 355 -15.49 2.88 20.92
N SER A 356 -14.21 2.67 21.27
CA SER A 356 -13.17 3.70 21.13
C SER A 356 -12.96 4.10 19.66
N PHE A 357 -13.11 3.16 18.74
CA PHE A 357 -13.03 3.40 17.29
C PHE A 357 -14.35 3.94 16.75
N CYS A 358 -15.38 3.10 16.71
CA CYS A 358 -16.63 3.38 16.01
C CYS A 358 -17.37 4.58 16.59
N GLN A 359 -17.48 4.68 17.92
CA GLN A 359 -18.28 5.73 18.56
C GLN A 359 -17.44 6.98 18.86
N ASN A 360 -16.24 6.83 19.42
CA ASN A 360 -15.49 8.02 19.85
C ASN A 360 -14.82 8.75 18.67
N SER A 361 -14.39 8.05 17.62
CA SER A 361 -13.76 8.68 16.45
C SER A 361 -14.75 9.13 15.39
N CYS A 362 -15.72 8.28 15.01
CA CYS A 362 -16.56 8.49 13.83
C CYS A 362 -18.05 8.80 14.13
N HIS A 363 -18.72 8.01 14.98
CA HIS A 363 -20.19 8.08 15.09
C HIS A 363 -20.71 8.53 16.46
N GLY A 364 -21.64 9.48 16.51
CA GLY A 364 -22.17 10.00 17.78
C GLY A 364 -23.02 9.06 18.65
N ARG A 365 -23.14 7.76 18.32
CA ARG A 365 -23.90 6.74 19.06
C ARG A 365 -23.43 5.32 18.69
N LYS A 366 -24.10 4.28 19.18
CA LYS A 366 -23.94 2.88 18.72
C LYS A 366 -25.24 2.36 18.10
N HIS A 367 -25.22 1.16 17.50
CA HIS A 367 -26.42 0.47 17.05
C HIS A 367 -27.25 -0.03 18.26
N ASP A 368 -28.59 -0.02 18.14
CA ASP A 368 -29.53 -0.49 19.19
C ASP A 368 -29.65 -2.04 19.24
N TRP A 369 -28.65 -2.76 18.73
CA TRP A 369 -28.65 -4.22 18.63
C TRP A 369 -28.12 -4.88 19.91
N LYS A 370 -28.56 -6.12 20.18
CA LYS A 370 -28.13 -6.92 21.34
C LYS A 370 -26.91 -7.83 21.03
N VAL A 371 -26.18 -7.51 19.97
CA VAL A 371 -24.95 -8.22 19.57
C VAL A 371 -23.79 -7.26 19.81
N GLY A 372 -22.68 -7.77 20.36
CA GLY A 372 -21.46 -6.99 20.56
C GLY A 372 -20.82 -6.60 19.22
N CYS A 373 -19.95 -5.59 19.25
CA CYS A 373 -19.32 -5.00 18.07
C CYS A 373 -18.56 -6.07 17.26
N ALA A 374 -17.72 -6.88 17.91
CA ALA A 374 -17.01 -7.96 17.25
C ALA A 374 -17.95 -8.99 16.59
N GLY A 375 -19.18 -9.19 17.06
CA GLY A 375 -20.15 -10.07 16.41
C GLY A 375 -20.55 -9.66 14.98
N CYS A 376 -20.26 -8.42 14.57
CA CYS A 376 -20.51 -7.94 13.20
C CYS A 376 -19.27 -7.31 12.52
N HIS A 377 -18.28 -6.85 13.29
CA HIS A 377 -17.16 -6.04 12.79
C HIS A 377 -15.80 -6.78 12.69
N TYR A 378 -15.70 -8.05 13.08
CA TYR A 378 -14.46 -8.82 12.94
C TYR A 378 -14.28 -9.52 11.58
N HIS A 379 -13.04 -9.89 11.26
CA HIS A 379 -12.66 -10.53 9.99
C HIS A 379 -13.27 -11.92 9.76
N GLY A 380 -13.84 -12.57 10.77
CA GLY A 380 -14.52 -13.87 10.65
C GLY A 380 -16.05 -13.81 10.57
N ALA A 381 -16.65 -12.61 10.54
CA ALA A 381 -18.09 -12.45 10.71
C ALA A 381 -18.94 -13.18 9.66
N ALA A 382 -20.01 -13.84 10.14
CA ALA A 382 -21.00 -14.46 9.28
C ALA A 382 -21.69 -13.43 8.37
N ARG A 383 -22.01 -13.84 7.15
CA ARG A 383 -22.71 -12.99 6.16
C ARG A 383 -24.08 -12.56 6.70
N GLY A 384 -24.43 -11.28 6.51
CA GLY A 384 -25.73 -10.72 6.94
C GLY A 384 -25.70 -9.89 8.23
N GLY A 385 -24.52 -9.46 8.69
CA GLY A 385 -24.38 -8.44 9.74
C GLY A 385 -24.66 -7.00 9.31
N PHE A 386 -24.97 -6.78 8.03
CA PHE A 386 -25.33 -5.52 7.39
C PHE A 386 -26.37 -5.80 6.29
#